data_AF-A0A3C1LSP0-F1
#
_entry.id   AF-A0A3C1LSP0-F1
#
_cell.length_a   1.000
_cell.length_b   1.000
_cell.length_c   1.000
_cell.angle_alpha   90.00
_cell.angle_beta   90.00
_cell.angle_gamma   90.00
#
_symmetry.space_group_name_H-M   'P 1'
#
loop_
_entity.id
_entity.type
_entity.pdbx_description
1 polymer ?
#
loop_
_entity_poly.entity_id
_entity_poly.type
_entity_poly.pdbx_seq_one_letter_code
_entity_poly.pdbx_strand_id
1 'polypeptide(L)'
;MCLFIYPVFIFLTLVVFEKDMRVVSLGMMIIGVLALILNFKGGNKVTPLIMCGCALVFIITKSDIVIKFYPCWITAVFGWMFLSSLIHKDPIILKFAKLWDTSIPVHPGYDQISRYCITWNWIWVAFFTFQLVINFYLAMWGSSRAWAIYNGLVSYLLQGLMFVLQFSVNFFFNRNLDRKYNFDRKKAREELKAQKEASK
;
A
#
# COMPACT_ATOMS: atom_id res chain seq x y z
N MET A 1 -6.62 -9.94 4.69
CA MET A 1 -5.34 -10.68 4.69
C MET A 1 -4.98 -11.29 3.33
N CYS A 2 -5.92 -11.85 2.55
CA CYS A 2 -5.62 -12.49 1.26
C CYS A 2 -5.04 -11.58 0.16
N LEU A 3 -5.23 -10.25 0.23
CA LEU A 3 -4.75 -9.29 -0.77
C LEU A 3 -3.23 -9.07 -0.76
N PHE A 4 -2.54 -9.30 0.37
CA PHE A 4 -1.08 -9.14 0.45
C PHE A 4 -0.30 -10.38 -0.01
N ILE A 5 -0.94 -11.56 0.01
CA ILE A 5 -0.36 -12.82 -0.50
C ILE A 5 -0.36 -12.83 -2.03
N TYR A 6 -1.27 -12.08 -2.64
CA TYR A 6 -1.51 -12.00 -4.08
C TYR A 6 -0.24 -11.73 -4.92
N PRO A 7 0.60 -10.74 -4.62
CA PRO A 7 1.72 -10.43 -5.50
C PRO A 7 2.91 -11.37 -5.34
N VAL A 8 3.11 -11.88 -4.11
CA VAL A 8 4.11 -12.90 -3.81
C VAL A 8 3.77 -14.20 -4.55
N PHE A 9 2.48 -14.57 -4.59
CA PHE A 9 2.01 -15.76 -5.30
C PHE A 9 2.14 -15.62 -6.82
N ILE A 10 1.84 -14.46 -7.40
CA ILE A 10 2.03 -14.19 -8.84
C ILE A 10 3.52 -14.18 -9.20
N PHE A 11 4.38 -13.57 -8.39
CA PHE A 11 5.82 -13.56 -8.62
C PHE A 11 6.42 -14.97 -8.57
N LEU A 12 6.09 -15.76 -7.54
CA LEU A 12 6.49 -17.17 -7.47
C LEU A 12 6.01 -17.96 -8.68
N THR A 13 4.74 -17.81 -9.06
CA THR A 13 4.15 -18.65 -10.13
C THR A 13 4.69 -18.29 -11.53
N LEU A 14 4.93 -17.01 -11.83
CA LEU A 14 5.44 -16.61 -13.15
C LEU A 14 6.96 -16.73 -13.29
N VAL A 15 7.71 -16.42 -12.22
CA VAL A 15 9.18 -16.34 -12.29
C VAL A 15 9.84 -17.66 -11.89
N VAL A 16 9.31 -18.38 -10.89
CA VAL A 16 9.90 -19.64 -10.43
C VAL A 16 9.37 -20.84 -11.21
N PHE A 17 8.10 -20.82 -11.61
CA PHE A 17 7.48 -21.96 -12.29
C PHE A 17 7.35 -21.83 -13.81
N GLU A 18 7.76 -20.70 -14.41
CA GLU A 18 7.68 -20.39 -15.85
C GLU A 18 6.33 -20.75 -16.50
N LYS A 19 5.23 -20.78 -15.72
CA LYS A 19 3.94 -21.24 -16.24
C LYS A 19 3.21 -20.13 -16.96
N ASP A 20 2.55 -20.51 -18.06
CA ASP A 20 1.72 -19.62 -18.86
C ASP A 20 0.70 -18.86 -18.01
N MET A 21 0.47 -17.59 -18.38
CA MET A 21 -0.46 -16.64 -17.75
C MET A 21 -1.87 -17.24 -17.49
N ARG A 22 -2.26 -18.26 -18.25
CA ARG A 22 -3.52 -18.99 -18.15
C ARG A 22 -3.64 -19.84 -16.87
N VAL A 23 -2.54 -20.43 -16.40
CA VAL A 23 -2.53 -21.28 -15.19
C VAL A 23 -2.68 -20.42 -13.94
N VAL A 24 -2.10 -19.22 -13.95
CA VAL A 24 -2.24 -18.22 -12.87
C VAL A 24 -3.69 -17.77 -12.75
N SER A 25 -4.36 -17.47 -13.88
CA SER A 25 -5.77 -17.07 -13.90
C SER A 25 -6.73 -18.18 -13.47
N LEU A 26 -6.45 -19.43 -13.84
CA LEU A 26 -7.22 -20.59 -13.37
C LEU A 26 -7.06 -20.78 -11.86
N GLY A 27 -5.85 -20.64 -11.32
CA GLY A 27 -5.62 -20.67 -9.88
C GLY A 27 -6.36 -19.56 -9.14
N MET A 28 -6.37 -18.34 -9.69
CA MET A 28 -7.12 -17.21 -9.15
C MET A 28 -8.64 -17.42 -9.19
N MET A 29 -9.16 -18.04 -10.25
CA MET A 29 -10.58 -18.40 -10.34
C MET A 29 -10.96 -19.44 -9.30
N ILE A 30 -10.11 -20.46 -9.11
CA ILE A 30 -10.33 -21.52 -8.12
C ILE A 30 -10.29 -20.95 -6.69
N ILE A 31 -9.31 -20.09 -6.37
CA ILE A 31 -9.19 -19.44 -5.07
C ILE A 31 -10.35 -18.45 -4.83
N GLY A 32 -10.75 -17.71 -5.86
CA GLY A 32 -11.90 -16.79 -5.80
C GLY A 32 -13.21 -17.53 -5.54
N VAL A 33 -13.45 -18.64 -6.24
CA VAL A 33 -14.62 -19.51 -6.07
C VAL A 33 -14.61 -20.19 -4.69
N LEU A 34 -13.47 -20.73 -4.25
CA LEU A 34 -13.31 -21.30 -2.91
C LEU A 34 -13.56 -20.25 -1.82
N ALA A 35 -13.01 -19.04 -1.97
CA ALA A 35 -13.25 -17.95 -1.03
C ALA A 35 -14.73 -17.54 -1.00
N LEU A 36 -15.44 -17.59 -2.13
CA LEU A 36 -16.88 -17.32 -2.22
C LEU A 36 -17.68 -18.39 -1.47
N ILE A 37 -17.37 -19.68 -1.69
CA ILE A 37 -17.98 -20.83 -1.02
C ILE A 37 -17.74 -20.80 0.50
N LEU A 38 -16.52 -20.48 0.93
CA LEU A 38 -16.15 -20.44 2.35
C LEU A 38 -16.74 -19.22 3.10
N ASN A 39 -16.98 -18.10 2.40
CA ASN A 39 -17.53 -16.88 3.01
C ASN A 39 -19.06 -16.73 2.86
N PHE A 40 -19.77 -17.76 2.41
CA PHE A 40 -21.20 -17.70 2.06
C PHE A 40 -22.12 -17.29 3.23
N LYS A 41 -21.72 -17.56 4.48
CA LYS A 41 -22.56 -17.38 5.68
C LYS A 41 -22.35 -16.07 6.47
N GLY A 42 -21.53 -15.12 5.99
CA GLY A 42 -21.40 -13.83 6.68
C GLY A 42 -20.17 -12.97 6.34
N GLY A 43 -19.36 -13.37 5.36
CA GLY A 43 -18.21 -12.58 4.92
C GLY A 43 -18.58 -11.53 3.86
N ASN A 44 -17.71 -10.54 3.68
CA ASN A 44 -17.88 -9.46 2.70
C ASN A 44 -17.89 -10.03 1.25
N LYS A 45 -19.09 -10.18 0.68
CA LYS A 45 -19.33 -10.86 -0.61
C LYS A 45 -18.80 -10.10 -1.83
N VAL A 46 -18.46 -8.82 -1.66
CA VAL A 46 -17.96 -7.93 -2.72
C VAL A 46 -16.60 -8.40 -3.23
N THR A 47 -15.70 -8.83 -2.34
CA THR A 47 -14.32 -9.21 -2.68
C THR A 47 -14.25 -10.45 -3.59
N PRO A 48 -14.93 -11.58 -3.29
CA PRO A 48 -14.90 -12.75 -4.17
C PRO A 48 -15.69 -12.54 -5.47
N LEU A 49 -16.72 -11.67 -5.47
CA LEU A 49 -17.47 -11.33 -6.69
C LEU A 49 -16.60 -10.55 -7.69
N ILE A 50 -15.80 -9.61 -7.21
CA ILE A 50 -14.81 -8.87 -8.04
C ILE A 50 -13.76 -9.86 -8.60
N MET A 51 -13.27 -10.81 -7.79
CA MET A 51 -12.31 -11.82 -8.24
C MET A 51 -12.88 -12.72 -9.34
N CYS A 52 -14.11 -13.22 -9.18
CA CYS A 52 -14.78 -14.02 -10.20
C CYS A 52 -15.09 -13.22 -11.47
N GLY A 53 -15.49 -11.95 -11.33
CA GLY A 53 -15.69 -11.04 -12.46
C GLY A 53 -14.41 -10.81 -13.26
N CYS A 54 -13.29 -10.54 -12.59
CA CYS A 54 -11.99 -10.40 -13.25
C CYS A 54 -11.53 -11.69 -13.94
N ALA A 55 -11.77 -12.86 -13.33
CA ALA A 55 -11.45 -14.15 -13.94
C ALA A 55 -12.31 -14.46 -15.17
N LEU A 56 -13.62 -14.15 -15.12
CA LEU A 56 -14.54 -14.30 -16.25
C LEU A 56 -14.15 -13.38 -17.42
N VAL A 57 -13.87 -12.12 -17.14
CA VAL A 57 -13.38 -11.17 -18.15
C VAL A 57 -12.08 -11.70 -18.78
N PHE A 58 -11.15 -12.23 -17.98
CA PHE A 58 -9.92 -12.81 -18.51
C PHE A 58 -10.15 -14.00 -19.45
N ILE A 59 -11.06 -14.92 -19.08
CA ILE A 59 -11.41 -16.09 -19.89
C ILE A 59 -12.07 -15.66 -21.21
N ILE A 60 -12.92 -14.63 -21.18
CA ILE A 60 -13.65 -14.14 -22.36
C ILE A 60 -12.72 -13.36 -23.29
N THR A 61 -11.85 -12.50 -22.76
CA THR A 61 -11.06 -11.58 -23.59
C THR A 61 -9.82 -12.23 -24.21
N LYS A 62 -9.35 -13.40 -23.71
CA LYS A 62 -8.12 -14.10 -24.17
C LYS A 62 -6.88 -13.19 -24.34
N SER A 63 -6.90 -12.03 -23.69
CA SER A 63 -5.93 -10.97 -23.89
C SER A 63 -5.17 -10.78 -22.59
N ASP A 64 -3.87 -11.05 -22.64
CA ASP A 64 -2.96 -10.91 -21.51
C ASP A 64 -2.87 -9.46 -21.00
N ILE A 65 -3.38 -8.51 -21.77
CA ILE A 65 -3.43 -7.09 -21.48
C ILE A 65 -4.16 -6.82 -20.15
N VAL A 66 -5.29 -7.49 -19.89
CA VAL A 66 -6.10 -7.23 -18.67
C VAL A 66 -5.30 -7.53 -17.40
N ILE A 67 -4.51 -8.62 -17.41
CA ILE A 67 -3.63 -8.96 -16.29
C ILE A 67 -2.46 -8.00 -16.18
N LYS A 68 -1.87 -7.61 -17.32
CA LYS A 68 -0.75 -6.67 -17.34
C LYS A 68 -1.11 -5.28 -16.81
N PHE A 69 -2.37 -4.88 -16.94
CA PHE A 69 -2.89 -3.62 -16.42
C PHE A 69 -3.22 -3.65 -14.92
N TYR A 70 -3.29 -4.83 -14.28
CA TYR A 70 -3.61 -4.92 -12.85
C TYR A 70 -2.69 -4.08 -11.95
N PRO A 71 -1.35 -4.13 -12.10
CA PRO A 71 -0.45 -3.32 -11.29
C PRO A 71 -0.63 -1.82 -11.54
N CYS A 72 -1.02 -1.41 -12.76
CA CYS A 72 -1.37 -0.02 -13.05
C CYS A 72 -2.55 0.42 -12.19
N TRP A 73 -3.62 -0.37 -12.15
CA TRP A 73 -4.81 -0.07 -11.35
C TRP A 73 -4.49 0.02 -9.85
N ILE A 74 -3.76 -0.96 -9.30
CA ILE A 74 -3.39 -0.95 -7.88
C ILE A 74 -2.51 0.26 -7.54
N THR A 75 -1.51 0.55 -8.38
CA THR A 75 -0.62 1.70 -8.18
C THR A 75 -1.39 3.02 -8.25
N ALA A 76 -2.34 3.13 -9.19
CA ALA A 76 -3.20 4.30 -9.32
C ALA A 76 -4.12 4.50 -8.11
N VAL A 77 -4.71 3.42 -7.59
CA VAL A 77 -5.55 3.48 -6.37
C VAL A 77 -4.72 3.93 -5.17
N PHE A 78 -3.52 3.38 -4.98
CA PHE A 78 -2.64 3.84 -3.89
C PHE A 78 -2.21 5.29 -4.06
N GLY A 79 -1.79 5.70 -5.26
CA GLY A 79 -1.48 7.10 -5.57
C GLY A 79 -2.67 8.02 -5.28
N TRP A 80 -3.88 7.61 -5.66
CA TRP A 80 -5.12 8.34 -5.39
C TRP A 80 -5.43 8.44 -3.89
N MET A 81 -5.20 7.38 -3.11
CA MET A 81 -5.38 7.43 -1.66
C MET A 81 -4.44 8.46 -1.02
N PHE A 82 -3.17 8.50 -1.45
CA PHE A 82 -2.21 9.48 -0.98
C PHE A 82 -2.60 10.91 -1.39
N LEU A 83 -3.02 11.10 -2.64
CA LEU A 83 -3.45 12.39 -3.17
C LEU A 83 -4.73 12.91 -2.50
N SER A 84 -5.77 12.08 -2.41
CA SER A 84 -7.03 12.43 -1.73
C SER A 84 -6.83 12.72 -0.25
N SER A 85 -5.83 12.11 0.38
CA SER A 85 -5.46 12.42 1.75
C SER A 85 -4.81 13.78 1.94
N LEU A 86 -4.26 14.42 0.89
CA LEU A 86 -3.78 15.81 0.95
C LEU A 86 -4.93 16.81 0.99
N ILE A 87 -6.07 16.44 0.41
CA ILE A 87 -7.28 17.27 0.38
C ILE A 87 -7.96 17.25 1.77
N HIS A 88 -7.79 16.15 2.52
CA HIS A 88 -8.29 16.03 3.88
C HIS A 88 -7.28 16.58 4.89
N LYS A 89 -7.79 17.09 6.03
CA LYS A 89 -7.02 17.81 7.06
C LYS A 89 -5.81 17.05 7.63
N ASP A 90 -5.80 15.71 7.51
CA ASP A 90 -4.72 14.85 8.01
C ASP A 90 -4.17 13.93 6.89
N PRO A 91 -2.90 14.10 6.47
CA PRO A 91 -2.28 13.21 5.50
C PRO A 91 -2.11 11.80 6.08
N ILE A 92 -2.15 10.77 5.22
CA ILE A 92 -2.03 9.35 5.60
C ILE A 92 -0.80 9.11 6.47
N ILE A 93 0.34 9.72 6.12
CA ILE A 93 1.60 9.58 6.86
C ILE A 93 1.49 10.15 8.27
N LEU A 94 0.77 11.26 8.45
CA LEU A 94 0.51 11.83 9.77
C LEU A 94 -0.46 10.96 10.57
N LYS A 95 -1.48 10.36 9.92
CA LYS A 95 -2.37 9.39 10.58
C LYS A 95 -1.59 8.19 11.09
N PHE A 96 -0.68 7.63 10.27
CA PHE A 96 0.22 6.58 10.72
C PHE A 96 1.12 7.03 11.88
N ALA A 97 1.70 8.23 11.79
CA ALA A 97 2.52 8.76 12.87
C ALA A 97 1.75 8.88 14.19
N LYS A 98 0.52 9.41 14.17
CA LYS A 98 -0.38 9.52 15.34
C LYS A 98 -0.79 8.16 15.90
N LEU A 99 -0.95 7.15 15.05
CA LEU A 99 -1.27 5.77 15.46
C LEU A 99 -0.09 5.10 16.16
N TRP A 100 1.13 5.27 15.62
CA TRP A 100 2.35 4.73 16.21
C TRP A 100 2.75 5.46 17.49
N ASP A 101 2.52 6.78 17.55
CA ASP A 101 2.86 7.58 18.71
C ASP A 101 1.75 8.58 19.06
N THR A 102 1.06 8.27 20.15
CA THR A 102 -0.07 9.06 20.65
C THR A 102 0.34 10.41 21.25
N SER A 103 1.64 10.67 21.49
CA SER A 103 2.09 11.99 21.97
C SER A 103 2.26 13.03 20.86
N ILE A 104 2.18 12.64 19.58
CA ILE A 104 2.36 13.59 18.46
C ILE A 104 1.35 14.75 18.47
N PRO A 105 0.04 14.55 18.70
CA PRO A 105 -0.94 15.65 18.69
C PRO A 105 -0.69 16.73 19.74
N VAL A 106 -0.05 16.39 20.86
CA VAL A 106 0.26 17.32 21.96
C VAL A 106 1.69 17.85 21.88
N HIS A 107 2.47 17.43 20.88
CA HIS A 107 3.85 17.82 20.74
C HIS A 107 3.97 19.31 20.34
N PRO A 108 4.82 20.12 21.00
CA PRO A 108 4.95 21.56 20.71
C PRO A 108 5.41 21.86 19.27
N GLY A 109 6.16 20.94 18.67
CA GLY A 109 6.55 20.96 17.24
C GLY A 109 5.51 20.38 16.26
N TYR A 110 4.24 20.23 16.64
CA TYR A 110 3.21 19.58 15.79
C TYR A 110 3.12 20.18 14.38
N ASP A 111 3.19 21.50 14.22
CA ASP A 111 3.13 22.15 12.90
C ASP A 111 4.30 21.71 11.99
N GLN A 112 5.50 21.59 12.55
CA GLN A 112 6.69 21.13 11.81
C GLN A 112 6.54 19.66 11.40
N ILE A 113 6.04 18.81 12.29
CA ILE A 113 5.76 17.40 12.00
C ILE A 113 4.69 17.29 10.90
N SER A 114 3.61 18.08 10.99
CA SER A 114 2.53 18.08 10.02
C SER A 114 3.02 18.45 8.61
N ARG A 115 3.75 19.58 8.48
CA ARG A 115 4.34 20.00 7.20
C ARG A 115 5.27 18.96 6.61
N TYR A 116 6.11 18.36 7.45
CA TYR A 116 7.03 17.31 7.03
C TYR A 116 6.27 16.07 6.52
N CYS A 117 5.22 15.63 7.21
CA CYS A 117 4.36 14.54 6.75
C CYS A 117 3.65 14.88 5.42
N ILE A 118 3.24 16.13 5.20
CA ILE A 118 2.67 16.58 3.92
C ILE A 118 3.70 16.45 2.79
N THR A 119 4.94 16.89 3.01
CA THR A 119 6.03 16.77 2.02
C THR A 119 6.27 15.32 1.64
N TRP A 120 6.33 14.41 2.62
CA TRP A 120 6.47 12.98 2.31
C TRP A 120 5.29 12.41 1.55
N ASN A 121 4.08 12.87 1.84
CA ASN A 121 2.89 12.42 1.13
C ASN A 121 2.95 12.82 -0.36
N TRP A 122 3.49 14.00 -0.68
CA TRP A 122 3.81 14.39 -2.06
C TRP A 122 4.90 13.53 -2.70
N ILE A 123 5.96 13.18 -1.96
CA ILE A 123 7.02 12.27 -2.45
C ILE A 123 6.42 10.91 -2.82
N TRP A 124 5.50 10.38 -2.00
CA TRP A 124 4.78 9.15 -2.29
C TRP A 124 3.88 9.26 -3.52
N VAL A 125 3.16 10.37 -3.70
CA VAL A 125 2.36 10.61 -4.92
C VAL A 125 3.26 10.61 -6.16
N ALA A 126 4.41 11.29 -6.11
CA ALA A 126 5.37 11.30 -7.22
C ALA A 126 5.90 9.89 -7.51
N PHE A 127 6.25 9.13 -6.46
CA PHE A 127 6.70 7.76 -6.58
C PHE A 127 5.64 6.83 -7.19
N PHE A 128 4.38 6.89 -6.75
CA PHE A 128 3.29 6.10 -7.33
C PHE A 128 3.00 6.50 -8.78
N THR A 129 3.13 7.79 -9.10
CA THR A 129 2.97 8.26 -10.48
C THR A 129 4.06 7.70 -11.39
N PHE A 130 5.31 7.71 -10.94
CA PHE A 130 6.43 7.10 -11.66
C PHE A 130 6.24 5.59 -11.87
N GLN A 131 5.84 4.88 -10.81
CA GLN A 131 5.51 3.45 -10.88
C GLN A 131 4.37 3.16 -11.87
N LEU A 132 3.34 4.02 -11.89
CA LEU A 132 2.20 3.88 -12.78
C LEU A 132 2.62 4.01 -14.25
N VAL A 133 3.47 4.99 -14.56
CA VAL A 133 4.01 5.19 -15.91
C VAL A 133 4.82 3.98 -16.38
N ILE A 134 5.69 3.43 -15.52
CA ILE A 134 6.49 2.25 -15.88
C ILE A 134 5.60 1.03 -16.09
N ASN A 135 4.63 0.80 -15.20
CA ASN A 135 3.70 -0.31 -15.34
C ASN A 135 2.86 -0.20 -16.61
N PHE A 136 2.41 1.01 -16.95
CA PHE A 136 1.68 1.27 -18.18
C PHE A 136 2.55 1.01 -19.41
N TYR A 137 3.79 1.49 -19.41
CA TYR A 137 4.76 1.24 -20.48
C TYR A 137 5.03 -0.26 -20.68
N LEU A 138 5.28 -1.00 -19.59
CA LEU A 138 5.50 -2.45 -19.64
C LEU A 138 4.25 -3.23 -20.04
N ALA A 139 3.05 -2.73 -19.74
CA ALA A 139 1.81 -3.37 -20.15
C ALA A 139 1.54 -3.24 -21.65
N MET A 140 1.86 -2.09 -22.25
CA MET A 140 1.61 -1.82 -23.67
C MET A 140 2.72 -2.33 -24.60
N TRP A 141 3.99 -2.14 -24.21
CA TRP A 141 5.14 -2.42 -25.09
C TRP A 141 6.13 -3.43 -24.49
N GLY A 142 5.99 -3.76 -23.21
CA GLY A 142 6.91 -4.66 -22.51
C GLY A 142 6.66 -6.15 -22.78
N SER A 143 7.75 -6.92 -22.81
CA SER A 143 7.67 -8.38 -22.80
C SER A 143 7.09 -8.87 -21.47
N SER A 144 6.38 -10.01 -21.49
CA SER A 144 5.77 -10.58 -20.28
C SER A 144 6.82 -10.90 -19.20
N ARG A 145 8.04 -11.25 -19.60
CA ARG A 145 9.17 -11.50 -18.69
C ARG A 145 9.65 -10.21 -18.00
N ALA A 146 9.85 -9.13 -18.75
CA ALA A 146 10.25 -7.84 -18.18
C ALA A 146 9.18 -7.29 -17.24
N TRP A 147 7.90 -7.40 -17.63
CA TRP A 147 6.77 -7.02 -16.78
C TRP A 147 6.72 -7.79 -15.46
N ALA A 148 6.94 -9.12 -15.49
CA ALA A 148 6.91 -9.97 -14.30
C ALA A 148 8.09 -9.67 -13.34
N ILE A 149 9.30 -9.46 -13.88
CA ILE A 149 10.47 -9.10 -13.07
C ILE A 149 10.27 -7.73 -12.41
N TYR A 150 9.79 -6.75 -13.17
CA TYR A 150 9.55 -5.42 -12.64
C TYR A 150 8.49 -5.45 -11.54
N ASN A 151 7.31 -5.99 -11.84
CA ASN A 151 6.19 -5.97 -10.91
C ASN A 151 6.42 -6.86 -9.70
N GLY A 152 7.07 -8.01 -9.88
CA GLY A 152 7.24 -8.99 -8.80
C GLY A 152 8.50 -8.85 -7.96
N LEU A 153 9.53 -8.13 -8.43
CA LEU A 153 10.75 -7.89 -7.65
C LEU A 153 11.09 -6.40 -7.51
N VAL A 154 11.30 -5.71 -8.64
CA VAL A 154 11.81 -4.33 -8.64
C VAL A 154 10.84 -3.38 -7.94
N SER A 155 9.54 -3.52 -8.20
CA SER A 155 8.50 -2.67 -7.60
C SER A 155 8.51 -2.77 -6.07
N TYR A 156 8.70 -3.98 -5.53
CA TYR A 156 8.75 -4.25 -4.09
C TYR A 156 10.02 -3.72 -3.45
N LEU A 157 11.16 -3.87 -4.12
CA LEU A 157 12.43 -3.30 -3.64
C LEU A 157 12.35 -1.78 -3.57
N LEU A 158 11.81 -1.14 -4.61
CA LEU A 158 11.62 0.31 -4.64
C LEU A 158 10.66 0.78 -3.54
N GLN A 159 9.53 0.10 -3.35
CA GLN A 159 8.57 0.40 -2.28
C GLN A 159 9.20 0.23 -0.90
N GLY A 160 9.89 -0.89 -0.67
CA GLY A 160 10.60 -1.18 0.56
C GLY A 160 11.67 -0.14 0.88
N LEU A 161 12.46 0.25 -0.13
CA LEU A 161 13.46 1.31 0.02
C LEU A 161 12.80 2.65 0.38
N MET A 162 11.70 3.02 -0.27
CA MET A 162 10.96 4.24 0.09
C MET A 162 10.45 4.22 1.52
N PHE A 163 9.92 3.09 2.00
CA PHE A 163 9.52 2.95 3.39
C PHE A 163 10.69 3.08 4.36
N VAL A 164 11.82 2.43 4.07
CA VAL A 164 13.03 2.50 4.92
C VAL A 164 13.57 3.93 4.96
N LEU A 165 13.65 4.61 3.81
CA LEU A 165 14.07 6.00 3.72
C LEU A 165 13.14 6.91 4.53
N GLN A 166 11.84 6.83 4.29
CA GLN A 166 10.85 7.61 5.03
C GLN A 166 10.96 7.37 6.54
N PHE A 167 11.02 6.11 6.97
CA PHE A 167 11.07 5.76 8.39
C PHE A 167 12.36 6.28 9.05
N SER A 168 13.50 6.07 8.39
CA SER A 168 14.80 6.51 8.90
C SER A 168 14.85 8.02 9.05
N VAL A 169 14.47 8.78 8.01
CA VAL A 169 14.49 10.24 8.06
C VAL A 169 13.47 10.75 9.09
N ASN A 170 12.28 10.16 9.18
CA ASN A 170 11.28 10.53 10.19
C ASN A 170 11.76 10.28 11.62
N PHE A 171 12.47 9.17 11.85
CA PHE A 171 13.08 8.86 13.14
C PHE A 171 14.09 9.93 13.55
N PHE A 172 15.01 10.30 12.64
CA PHE A 172 15.98 11.35 12.92
C PHE A 172 15.33 12.72 13.13
N PHE A 173 14.34 13.06 12.30
CA PHE A 173 13.60 14.31 12.39
C PHE A 173 12.89 14.45 13.74
N ASN A 174 12.13 13.43 14.15
CA ASN A 174 11.41 13.45 15.42
C ASN A 174 12.37 13.49 16.62
N ARG A 175 13.47 12.75 16.58
CA ARG A 175 14.48 12.79 17.66
C ARG A 175 15.12 14.17 17.80
N ASN A 176 15.36 14.86 16.68
CA ASN A 176 15.90 16.22 16.71
C ASN A 176 14.87 17.22 17.24
N LEU A 177 13.59 17.05 16.91
CA LEU A 177 12.51 17.87 17.46
C LEU A 177 12.34 17.66 18.97
N ASP A 178 12.35 16.42 19.44
CA ASP A 178 12.25 16.12 20.87
C ASP A 178 13.36 16.82 21.66
N ARG A 179 14.59 16.77 21.14
CA ARG A 179 15.73 17.48 21.73
C ARG A 179 15.57 18.99 21.69
N LYS A 180 15.13 19.54 20.55
CA LYS A 180 14.95 20.99 20.35
C LYS A 180 13.90 21.57 21.31
N TYR A 181 12.84 20.83 21.58
CA TYR A 181 11.75 21.25 22.47
C TYR A 181 11.87 20.70 23.89
N ASN A 182 12.96 19.98 24.20
CA ASN A 182 13.15 19.24 25.45
C ASN A 182 11.90 18.44 25.87
N PHE A 183 11.28 17.76 24.89
CA PHE A 183 9.99 17.10 25.03
C PHE A 183 10.16 15.64 25.44
N ASP A 184 9.57 15.25 26.57
CA ASP A 184 9.56 13.87 27.04
C ASP A 184 8.30 13.12 26.58
N ARG A 185 8.45 12.29 25.55
CA ARG A 185 7.37 11.44 25.03
C ARG A 185 6.86 10.40 26.02
N LYS A 186 7.65 9.97 27.01
CA LYS A 186 7.16 9.00 28.02
C LYS A 186 6.18 9.69 28.96
N LYS A 187 6.61 10.81 29.53
CA LYS A 187 5.78 11.62 30.43
C LYS A 187 4.47 12.05 29.75
N ALA A 188 4.53 12.57 28.53
CA ALA A 188 3.33 12.98 27.79
C ALA A 188 2.35 11.81 27.54
N ARG A 189 2.85 10.59 27.31
CA ARG A 189 2.00 9.41 27.12
C ARG A 189 1.32 8.96 28.41
N GLU A 190 2.01 9.07 29.54
CA GLU A 190 1.44 8.77 30.85
C GLU A 190 0.34 9.76 31.23
N GLU A 191 0.57 11.06 31.03
CA GLU A 191 -0.44 12.10 31.24
C GLU A 191 -1.67 11.90 30.37
N LEU A 192 -1.50 11.56 29.09
CA LEU A 192 -2.60 11.25 28.17
C LEU A 192 -3.40 10.00 28.58
N LYS A 193 -2.75 8.98 29.15
CA LYS A 193 -3.43 7.79 29.67
C LYS A 193 -4.24 8.13 30.92
N ALA A 194 -3.63 8.85 31.86
CA ALA A 194 -4.29 9.29 33.09
C ALA A 194 -5.53 10.17 32.80
N GLN A 195 -5.44 11.09 31.83
CA GLN A 195 -6.59 11.90 31.40
C GLN A 195 -7.72 11.08 30.79
N LYS A 196 -7.41 10.04 30.01
CA LYS A 196 -8.42 9.16 29.43
C LYS A 196 -9.10 8.29 30.48
N GLU A 197 -8.36 7.85 31.50
CA GLU A 197 -8.91 7.09 32.63
C GLU A 197 -9.79 7.96 33.52
N ALA A 198 -9.41 9.22 33.77
CA ALA A 198 -10.21 10.16 34.56
C ALA A 198 -11.50 10.64 33.86
N SER A 199 -11.57 10.52 32.53
CA SER A 199 -12.73 10.92 31.71
C SER A 199 -13.74 9.78 31.49
N LYS A 200 -13.48 8.58 32.01
CA LYS A 200 -14.30 7.38 31.83
C LYS A 200 -15.09 7.07 33.10
#